data_AF-A0A8R7UKG1-F1
#
_entry.id   AF-A0A8R7UKG1-F1
#
_cell.length_a   1.000
_cell.length_b   1.000
_cell.length_c   1.000
_cell.angle_alpha   90.00
_cell.angle_beta   90.00
_cell.angle_gamma   90.00
#
_symmetry.space_group_name_H-M   'P 1'
#
loop_
_entity.id
_entity.type
_entity.pdbx_description
1 polymer ?
#
loop_
_entity_poly.entity_id
_entity_poly.type
_entity_poly.pdbx_seq_one_letter_code
_entity_poly.pdbx_strand_id
1 'polypeptide(L)'
;MPSWPNSNETSDADDDEYMDEYSSMQMEYFQTPDTVIDPSFSGLVVESDRKCILHRQRPGRFVAFEGTDSGRRFIGCATTDGVNCGVLEWVDAPWPVILQRCLTKLWDMYHEENLGRVQDKEAHEIEVEKLKKELDSLANQYSQLVDDVSKLFDYQDGQKSHDMDYTSQAINELKKKKHQLE
;
A
#
# COMPACT_ATOMS: atom_id res chain seq x y z
N MET A 1 21.99 60.50 -41.07
CA MET A 1 20.88 59.68 -40.51
C MET A 1 20.57 58.61 -41.53
N PRO A 2 20.80 57.31 -41.26
CA PRO A 2 20.38 56.26 -42.17
C PRO A 2 18.96 55.79 -41.81
N SER A 3 18.09 55.85 -42.82
CA SER A 3 16.71 55.38 -42.81
C SER A 3 16.69 53.85 -42.94
N TRP A 4 15.90 53.16 -42.11
CA TRP A 4 15.70 51.71 -42.22
C TRP A 4 14.52 51.40 -43.16
N PRO A 5 14.59 50.36 -44.00
CA PRO A 5 13.46 49.90 -44.78
C PRO A 5 12.53 49.03 -43.95
N ASN A 6 11.24 49.20 -44.20
CA ASN A 6 10.15 48.36 -43.71
C ASN A 6 10.25 46.97 -44.35
N SER A 7 10.42 45.93 -43.53
CA SER A 7 10.29 44.53 -43.95
C SER A 7 9.12 43.89 -43.22
N ASN A 8 8.19 43.42 -44.05
CA ASN A 8 6.94 42.79 -43.70
C ASN A 8 7.14 41.25 -43.61
N GLU A 9 6.43 40.63 -42.67
CA GLU A 9 5.87 39.25 -42.64
C GLU A 9 6.67 38.08 -42.01
N THR A 10 6.06 37.60 -40.91
CA THR A 10 5.60 36.22 -40.59
C THR A 10 6.56 35.12 -40.12
N SER A 11 6.01 34.33 -39.19
CA SER A 11 6.45 33.04 -38.61
C SER A 11 7.43 33.18 -37.44
N ASP A 12 7.32 32.55 -36.27
CA ASP A 12 6.61 31.37 -35.75
C ASP A 12 6.48 31.57 -34.21
N ALA A 13 5.33 31.28 -33.59
CA ALA A 13 5.05 30.07 -32.80
C ALA A 13 6.12 29.71 -31.75
N ASP A 14 5.65 29.60 -30.50
CA ASP A 14 6.21 28.85 -29.37
C ASP A 14 7.43 29.47 -28.65
N ASP A 15 7.17 30.31 -27.64
CA ASP A 15 8.18 30.70 -26.64
C ASP A 15 7.52 30.98 -25.26
N ASP A 16 6.56 30.14 -24.88
CA ASP A 16 5.87 30.15 -23.57
C ASP A 16 6.25 28.97 -22.66
N GLU A 17 7.07 28.02 -23.14
CA GLU A 17 7.50 26.85 -22.33
C GLU A 17 8.63 27.14 -21.32
N TYR A 18 9.22 28.34 -21.28
CA TYR A 18 10.32 28.64 -20.34
C TYR A 18 9.86 29.13 -18.94
N MET A 19 8.56 29.40 -18.74
CA MET A 19 8.04 29.94 -17.48
C MET A 19 7.35 28.90 -16.57
N ASP A 20 7.05 27.70 -17.08
CA ASP A 20 6.36 26.66 -16.31
C ASP A 20 7.29 25.84 -15.39
N GLU A 21 8.57 25.68 -15.77
CA GLU A 21 9.53 24.94 -14.95
C GLU A 21 9.90 25.69 -13.65
N TYR A 22 9.93 27.02 -13.70
CA TYR A 22 10.21 27.86 -12.53
C TYR A 22 9.04 27.91 -11.53
N SER A 23 7.80 27.77 -12.03
CA SER A 23 6.59 27.77 -11.19
C SER A 23 6.39 26.40 -10.51
N SER A 24 6.71 25.30 -11.21
CA SER A 24 6.69 23.94 -10.67
C SER A 24 7.71 23.75 -9.53
N MET A 25 8.93 24.30 -9.68
CA MET A 25 9.94 24.26 -8.62
C MET A 25 9.59 25.11 -7.38
N GLN A 26 8.67 26.08 -7.46
CA GLN A 26 8.28 26.92 -6.32
C GLN A 26 7.14 26.34 -5.47
N MET A 27 6.30 25.45 -6.01
CA MET A 27 5.28 24.77 -5.22
C MET A 27 5.85 23.72 -4.26
N GLU A 28 7.06 23.24 -4.52
CA GLU A 28 7.79 22.33 -3.62
C GLU A 28 8.29 23.05 -2.34
N TYR A 29 8.38 24.40 -2.36
CA TYR A 29 8.93 25.20 -1.25
C TYR A 29 7.96 25.55 -0.11
N PHE A 30 6.69 25.15 -0.20
CA PHE A 30 5.70 25.47 0.85
C PHE A 30 5.03 24.23 1.45
N GLN A 31 5.74 23.11 1.52
CA GLN A 31 5.25 21.96 2.27
C GLN A 31 5.40 22.22 3.78
N THR A 32 4.28 22.32 4.49
CA THR A 32 4.23 22.19 5.95
C THR A 32 4.87 20.85 6.32
N PRO A 33 5.96 20.84 7.10
CA PRO A 33 6.59 19.60 7.52
C PRO A 33 5.64 18.75 8.36
N ASP A 34 5.86 17.44 8.37
CA ASP A 34 5.26 16.57 9.37
C ASP A 34 5.61 17.08 10.79
N THR A 35 4.72 16.82 11.74
CA THR A 35 4.84 17.40 13.09
C THR A 35 4.91 16.34 14.18
N VAL A 36 5.68 16.64 15.22
CA VAL A 36 5.73 15.84 16.45
C VAL A 36 5.16 16.65 17.62
N ILE A 37 4.50 15.96 18.55
CA ILE A 37 3.91 16.58 19.73
C ILE A 37 5.01 16.95 20.72
N ASP A 38 5.15 18.25 21.01
CA ASP A 38 5.89 18.76 22.16
C ASP A 38 4.93 19.40 23.16
N PRO A 39 4.69 18.77 24.33
CA PRO A 39 3.81 19.34 25.36
C PRO A 39 4.24 20.74 25.82
N SER A 40 5.54 21.06 25.77
CA SER A 40 6.08 22.37 26.16
C SER A 40 5.88 23.45 25.09
N PHE A 41 5.60 23.05 23.85
CA PHE A 41 5.41 23.93 22.72
C PHE A 41 4.25 23.45 21.83
N SER A 42 3.02 23.59 22.34
CA SER A 42 1.80 23.16 21.65
C SER A 42 0.65 24.17 21.82
N GLY A 43 -0.46 23.92 21.12
CA GLY A 43 -1.68 24.72 21.19
C GLY A 43 -1.71 25.91 20.23
N LEU A 44 -2.79 26.69 20.30
CA LEU A 44 -3.02 27.85 19.43
C LEU A 44 -2.23 29.08 19.89
N VAL A 45 -1.78 29.88 18.92
CA VAL A 45 -1.18 31.19 19.19
C VAL A 45 -2.30 32.18 19.53
N VAL A 46 -2.35 32.59 20.79
CA VAL A 46 -3.36 33.54 21.30
C VAL A 46 -2.88 34.99 21.28
N GLU A 47 -1.56 35.20 21.31
CA GLU A 47 -0.89 36.51 21.40
C GLU A 47 -0.83 37.28 20.08
N SER A 48 -1.27 36.68 18.98
CA SER A 48 -1.22 37.25 17.64
C SER A 48 -2.57 37.16 16.95
N ASP A 49 -2.95 38.24 16.25
CA ASP A 49 -4.13 38.27 15.36
C ASP A 49 -3.81 37.71 13.97
N ARG A 50 -2.56 37.28 13.73
CA ARG A 50 -2.19 36.61 12.47
C ARG A 50 -3.03 35.35 12.29
N LYS A 51 -3.44 35.13 11.06
CA LYS A 51 -4.25 33.98 10.63
C LYS A 51 -3.60 33.37 9.39
N CYS A 52 -3.79 32.07 9.22
CA CYS A 52 -3.42 31.42 7.96
C CYS A 52 -4.15 32.09 6.79
N ILE A 53 -3.46 32.29 5.66
CA ILE A 53 -4.00 32.96 4.46
C ILE A 53 -5.20 32.18 3.89
N LEU A 54 -5.09 30.85 3.84
CA LEU A 54 -6.10 29.98 3.25
C LEU A 54 -7.31 29.81 4.19
N HIS A 55 -7.09 29.32 5.41
CA HIS A 55 -8.19 28.95 6.31
C HIS A 55 -8.68 30.08 7.20
N ARG A 56 -7.94 31.19 7.29
CA ARG A 56 -8.26 32.35 8.13
C ARG A 56 -8.50 31.99 9.61
N GLN A 57 -7.93 30.87 10.05
CA GLN A 57 -7.97 30.39 11.42
C GLN A 57 -6.74 30.84 12.20
N ARG A 58 -6.86 30.82 13.53
CA ARG A 58 -5.71 31.05 14.42
C ARG A 58 -4.67 29.96 14.20
N PRO A 59 -3.38 30.33 14.07
CA PRO A 59 -2.33 29.35 13.85
C PRO A 59 -2.00 28.59 15.14
N GLY A 60 -1.41 27.41 14.97
CA GLY A 60 -0.92 26.56 16.04
C GLY A 60 0.60 26.62 16.18
N ARG A 61 1.09 26.11 17.31
CA ARG A 61 2.49 25.85 17.60
C ARG A 61 2.83 24.40 17.29
N PHE A 62 3.88 24.19 16.50
CA PHE A 62 4.29 22.88 16.00
C PHE A 62 5.80 22.70 16.08
N VAL A 63 6.22 21.44 16.10
CA VAL A 63 7.63 21.04 15.98
C VAL A 63 7.76 20.19 14.73
N ALA A 64 8.68 20.55 13.84
CA ALA A 64 8.92 19.80 12.62
C ALA A 64 9.53 18.42 12.92
N PHE A 65 9.07 17.40 12.21
CA PHE A 65 9.50 16.01 12.29
C PHE A 65 9.90 15.50 10.90
N GLU A 66 10.73 16.27 10.19
CA GLU A 66 11.21 15.84 8.89
C GLU A 66 12.47 16.60 8.46
N GLY A 67 13.30 15.94 7.67
CA GLY A 67 14.45 16.54 6.99
C GLY A 67 15.42 17.30 7.89
N THR A 68 16.02 18.34 7.34
CA THR A 68 17.02 19.20 8.01
C THR A 68 16.42 20.10 9.09
N ASP A 69 15.09 20.21 9.16
CA ASP A 69 14.38 21.05 10.13
C ASP A 69 13.85 20.27 11.33
N SER A 70 14.13 18.97 11.39
CA SER A 70 13.74 18.10 12.50
C SER A 70 14.05 18.73 13.86
N GLY A 71 13.02 18.81 14.70
CA GLY A 71 13.08 19.40 16.04
C GLY A 71 12.95 20.92 16.09
N ARG A 72 12.91 21.64 14.96
CA ARG A 72 12.69 23.09 14.95
C ARG A 72 11.22 23.43 15.19
N ARG A 73 11.00 24.47 15.98
CA ARG A 73 9.67 24.99 16.28
C ARG A 73 9.20 25.97 15.22
N PHE A 74 7.93 25.87 14.85
CA PHE A 74 7.28 26.78 13.92
C PHE A 74 5.83 27.07 14.29
N ILE A 75 5.32 28.16 13.74
CA ILE A 75 3.93 28.55 13.76
C ILE A 75 3.32 28.21 12.41
N GLY A 76 2.22 27.47 12.42
CA GLY A 76 1.61 26.91 11.21
C GLY A 76 0.09 26.93 11.26
N CYS A 77 -0.54 26.57 10.15
CA CYS A 77 -1.98 26.36 10.12
C CYS A 77 -2.35 25.16 10.99
N ALA A 78 -3.41 25.29 11.81
CA ALA A 78 -3.88 24.20 12.68
C ALA A 78 -5.00 23.36 12.04
N THR A 79 -5.42 23.71 10.82
CA THR A 79 -6.46 22.96 10.11
C THR A 79 -5.88 21.69 9.51
N THR A 80 -6.62 20.58 9.61
CA THR A 80 -6.24 19.25 9.10
C THR A 80 -7.00 18.87 7.82
N ASP A 81 -7.45 19.85 7.03
CA ASP A 81 -8.24 19.64 5.81
C ASP A 81 -7.42 19.12 4.62
N GLY A 82 -6.15 18.75 4.86
CA GLY A 82 -5.23 18.23 3.85
C GLY A 82 -4.68 19.28 2.90
N VAL A 83 -5.10 20.55 3.03
CA VAL A 83 -4.59 21.64 2.20
C VAL A 83 -3.34 22.23 2.87
N ASN A 84 -2.21 22.09 2.19
CA ASN A 84 -0.95 22.61 2.70
C ASN A 84 -0.96 24.14 2.71
N CYS A 85 -0.80 24.73 3.90
CA CYS A 85 -0.76 26.17 4.08
C CYS A 85 0.66 26.73 4.21
N GLY A 86 1.66 25.86 4.13
CA GLY A 86 3.04 26.14 4.48
C GLY A 86 3.26 26.53 5.95
N VAL A 87 4.53 26.74 6.27
CA VAL A 87 4.96 27.34 7.53
C VAL A 87 4.69 28.85 7.48
N LEU A 88 4.04 29.39 8.52
CA LEU A 88 3.82 30.84 8.62
C LEU A 88 5.07 31.53 9.16
N GLU A 89 5.71 30.95 10.18
CA GLU A 89 6.86 31.54 10.84
C GLU A 89 7.70 30.47 11.55
N TRP A 90 9.02 30.51 11.35
CA TRP A 90 9.96 29.70 12.13
C TRP A 90 10.31 30.42 13.43
N VAL A 91 10.18 29.72 14.56
CA VAL A 91 10.55 30.26 15.88
C VAL A 91 12.04 30.08 16.13
N ASP A 92 12.59 28.93 15.74
CA ASP A 92 14.01 28.64 15.90
C ASP A 92 14.79 29.02 14.64
N ALA A 93 16.03 29.47 14.83
CA ALA A 93 16.96 29.67 13.71
C ALA A 93 17.25 28.32 13.01
N PRO A 94 17.69 28.35 11.73
CA PRO A 94 18.17 27.14 11.07
C PRO A 94 19.28 26.48 11.89
N TRP A 95 19.30 25.15 11.90
CA TRP A 95 20.39 24.43 12.54
C TRP A 95 21.73 24.80 11.91
N PRO A 96 22.85 24.74 12.66
CA PRO A 96 24.17 24.84 12.06
C PRO A 96 24.34 23.81 10.94
N VAL A 97 25.09 24.18 9.89
CA VAL A 97 25.27 23.35 8.68
C VAL A 97 25.71 21.91 9.01
N ILE A 98 26.54 21.74 10.03
CA ILE A 98 27.00 20.40 10.45
C ILE A 98 25.80 19.56 10.94
N LEU A 99 24.92 20.13 11.76
CA LEU A 99 23.74 19.43 12.26
C LEU A 99 22.74 19.16 11.14
N GLN A 100 22.53 20.09 10.21
CA GLN A 100 21.69 19.84 9.03
C GLN A 100 22.19 18.63 8.24
N ARG A 101 23.50 18.53 7.99
CA ARG A 101 24.10 17.36 7.31
C ARG A 101 23.91 16.07 8.09
N CYS A 102 24.04 16.11 9.42
CA CYS A 102 23.77 14.94 10.27
C CYS A 102 22.30 14.51 10.17
N LEU A 103 21.35 15.44 10.20
CA LEU A 103 19.93 15.17 10.05
C LEU A 103 19.61 14.58 8.68
N THR A 104 20.14 15.16 7.60
CA THR A 104 20.01 14.59 6.25
C THR A 104 20.46 13.14 6.25
N LYS A 105 21.66 12.84 6.77
CA LYS A 105 22.17 11.47 6.76
C LYS A 105 21.32 10.51 7.61
N LEU A 106 20.77 10.97 8.73
CA LEU A 106 19.86 10.17 9.56
C LEU A 106 18.57 9.83 8.82
N TRP A 107 17.97 10.80 8.13
CA TRP A 107 16.79 10.58 7.31
C TRP A 107 17.06 9.68 6.11
N ASP A 108 18.20 9.85 5.43
CA ASP A 108 18.61 8.96 4.34
C ASP A 108 18.67 7.50 4.82
N MET A 109 19.30 7.25 5.97
CA MET A 109 19.38 5.90 6.55
C MET A 109 18.00 5.35 6.93
N TYR A 110 17.13 6.19 7.52
CA TYR A 110 15.77 5.80 7.87
C TYR A 110 14.95 5.41 6.64
N HIS A 111 15.03 6.20 5.56
CA HIS A 111 14.32 5.90 4.33
C HIS A 111 14.88 4.67 3.63
N GLU A 112 16.20 4.50 3.56
CA GLU A 112 16.86 3.30 3.01
C GLU A 112 16.42 2.04 3.77
N GLU A 113 16.46 2.06 5.10
CA GLU A 113 16.07 0.91 5.92
C GLU A 113 14.58 0.57 5.79
N ASN A 114 13.71 1.58 5.78
CA ASN A 114 12.27 1.37 5.61
C ASN A 114 11.93 0.87 4.22
N LEU A 115 12.62 1.35 3.18
CA LEU A 115 12.43 0.87 1.82
C LEU A 115 12.78 -0.62 1.72
N GLY A 116 13.91 -1.03 2.30
CA GLY A 116 14.29 -2.45 2.37
C GLY A 116 13.24 -3.31 3.09
N ARG A 117 12.74 -2.86 4.24
CA ARG A 117 11.67 -3.56 4.99
C ARG A 117 10.37 -3.68 4.19
N VAL A 118 9.98 -2.65 3.44
CA VAL A 118 8.79 -2.67 2.60
C VAL A 118 8.95 -3.69 1.47
N GLN A 119 10.11 -3.70 0.81
CA GLN A 119 10.42 -4.67 -0.26
C GLN A 119 10.45 -6.11 0.26
N ASP A 120 11.08 -6.36 1.40
CA ASP A 120 11.11 -7.68 2.03
C ASP A 120 9.70 -8.16 2.39
N LYS A 121 8.87 -7.26 2.92
CA LYS A 121 7.48 -7.56 3.26
C LYS A 121 6.67 -7.92 2.01
N GLU A 122 6.80 -7.15 0.94
CA GLU A 122 6.13 -7.41 -0.33
C GLU A 122 6.55 -8.76 -0.93
N ALA A 123 7.86 -9.05 -0.96
CA ALA A 123 8.38 -10.33 -1.42
C ALA A 123 7.83 -11.51 -0.60
N HIS A 124 7.76 -11.36 0.72
CA HIS A 124 7.18 -12.36 1.61
C HIS A 124 5.67 -12.54 1.37
N GLU A 125 4.91 -11.45 1.15
CA GLU A 125 3.48 -11.53 0.84
C GLU A 125 3.22 -12.31 -0.46
N ILE A 126 4.04 -12.10 -1.49
CA ILE A 126 3.99 -12.85 -2.75
C ILE A 126 4.26 -14.34 -2.52
N GLU A 127 5.30 -14.68 -1.76
CA GLU A 127 5.64 -16.07 -1.40
C GLU A 127 4.48 -16.76 -0.66
N VAL A 128 3.86 -16.05 0.30
CA VAL A 128 2.70 -16.56 1.05
C VAL A 128 1.51 -16.81 0.14
N GLU A 129 1.23 -15.94 -0.82
CA GLU A 129 0.14 -16.15 -1.78
C GLU A 129 0.38 -17.38 -2.66
N LYS A 130 1.62 -17.59 -3.10
CA LYS A 130 2.02 -18.77 -3.85
C LYS A 130 1.81 -20.05 -3.03
N LEU A 131 2.30 -20.07 -1.78
CA LEU A 131 2.15 -21.22 -0.89
C LEU A 131 0.68 -21.54 -0.59
N LYS A 132 -0.19 -20.52 -0.48
CA LYS A 132 -1.63 -20.72 -0.33
C LYS A 132 -2.24 -21.43 -1.56
N LYS A 133 -1.87 -21.02 -2.77
CA LYS A 133 -2.35 -21.67 -4.02
C LYS A 133 -1.90 -23.13 -4.10
N GLU A 134 -0.66 -23.42 -3.71
CA GLU A 134 -0.14 -24.80 -3.65
C GLU A 134 -0.89 -25.63 -2.61
N LEU A 135 -1.17 -25.07 -1.43
CA LEU A 135 -1.95 -25.72 -0.38
C LEU A 135 -3.37 -26.05 -0.85
N ASP A 136 -4.06 -25.10 -1.49
CA ASP A 136 -5.41 -25.31 -2.03
C ASP A 136 -5.43 -26.38 -3.12
N SER A 137 -4.43 -26.38 -4.00
CA SER A 137 -4.26 -27.43 -5.02
C SER A 137 -4.07 -28.81 -4.39
N LEU A 138 -3.22 -28.90 -3.36
CA LEU A 138 -2.95 -30.16 -2.66
C LEU A 138 -4.19 -30.66 -1.90
N ALA A 139 -4.96 -29.75 -1.28
CA ALA A 139 -6.21 -30.08 -0.62
C ALA A 139 -7.23 -30.66 -1.61
N ASN A 140 -7.36 -30.07 -2.79
CA ASN A 140 -8.24 -30.57 -3.84
C ASN A 140 -7.81 -31.97 -4.33
N GLN A 141 -6.50 -32.17 -4.54
CA GLN A 141 -5.97 -33.49 -4.94
C GLN A 141 -6.22 -34.55 -3.87
N TYR A 142 -6.03 -34.20 -2.60
CA TYR A 142 -6.31 -35.10 -1.48
C TYR A 142 -7.79 -35.47 -1.42
N SER A 143 -8.70 -34.50 -1.57
CA SER A 143 -10.14 -34.76 -1.62
C SER A 143 -10.52 -35.71 -2.75
N GLN A 144 -9.97 -35.48 -3.95
CA GLN A 144 -10.21 -36.35 -5.11
C GLN A 144 -9.73 -37.78 -4.85
N LEU A 145 -8.54 -37.94 -4.24
CA LEU A 145 -8.01 -39.26 -3.89
C LEU A 145 -8.91 -39.98 -2.88
N VAL A 146 -9.41 -39.26 -1.86
CA VAL A 146 -10.34 -39.83 -0.87
C VAL A 146 -11.63 -40.29 -1.53
N ASP A 147 -12.18 -39.50 -2.45
CA ASP A 147 -13.40 -39.85 -3.18
C ASP A 147 -13.17 -41.07 -4.08
N ASP A 148 -12.05 -41.13 -4.78
CA ASP A 148 -11.72 -42.24 -5.69
C ASP A 148 -11.49 -43.54 -4.91
N VAL A 149 -10.81 -43.47 -3.77
CA VAL A 149 -10.65 -44.62 -2.85
C VAL A 149 -11.99 -45.07 -2.30
N SER A 150 -12.88 -44.16 -1.92
CA SER A 150 -14.21 -44.49 -1.41
C SER A 150 -15.05 -45.23 -2.46
N LYS A 151 -15.06 -44.73 -3.71
CA LYS A 151 -15.76 -45.39 -4.83
C LYS A 151 -15.22 -46.79 -5.13
N LEU A 152 -13.91 -47.00 -5.00
CA LEU A 152 -13.31 -48.32 -5.19
C LEU A 152 -13.82 -49.34 -4.16
N PHE A 153 -13.97 -48.92 -2.90
CA PHE A 153 -14.56 -49.77 -1.86
C PHE A 153 -16.04 -50.05 -2.12
N ASP A 154 -16.84 -49.02 -2.44
CA ASP A 154 -18.26 -49.18 -2.75
C ASP A 154 -18.49 -50.15 -3.94
N TYR A 155 -17.67 -50.05 -4.98
CA TYR A 155 -17.74 -50.93 -6.14
C TYR A 155 -17.42 -52.40 -5.78
N GLN A 156 -16.38 -52.63 -4.98
CA GLN A 156 -16.02 -53.97 -4.52
C GLN A 156 -17.11 -54.59 -3.65
N ASP A 157 -17.73 -53.80 -2.77
CA ASP A 157 -18.78 -54.30 -1.88
C ASP A 157 -20.08 -54.58 -2.66
N GLY A 158 -20.45 -53.73 -3.61
CA GLY A 158 -21.58 -53.96 -4.50
C GLY A 158 -21.41 -55.19 -5.41
N GLN A 159 -20.19 -55.44 -5.92
CA GLN A 159 -19.91 -56.67 -6.66
C GLN A 159 -20.07 -57.92 -5.79
N LYS A 160 -19.51 -57.91 -4.57
CA LYS A 160 -19.62 -59.05 -3.65
C LYS A 160 -21.07 -59.32 -3.24
N SER A 161 -21.87 -58.29 -3.01
CA SER A 161 -23.29 -58.47 -2.65
C SER A 161 -24.07 -59.13 -3.78
N HIS A 162 -23.86 -58.69 -5.02
CA HIS A 162 -24.52 -59.27 -6.18
C HIS A 162 -24.15 -60.76 -6.38
N ASP A 163 -22.87 -61.10 -6.27
CA ASP A 163 -22.41 -62.49 -6.39
C ASP A 163 -23.00 -63.39 -5.29
N MET A 164 -23.11 -62.88 -4.06
CA MET A 164 -23.76 -63.55 -2.94
C MET A 164 -25.26 -63.79 -3.19
N ASP A 165 -25.97 -62.82 -3.75
CA ASP A 165 -27.40 -62.94 -4.05
C ASP A 165 -27.64 -63.97 -5.16
N TYR A 166 -26.83 -63.94 -6.22
CA TYR A 166 -26.91 -64.91 -7.31
C TYR A 166 -26.64 -66.34 -6.83
N THR A 167 -25.58 -66.55 -6.04
CA THR A 167 -25.27 -67.87 -5.48
C THR A 167 -26.37 -68.35 -4.52
N SER A 168 -26.92 -67.46 -3.70
CA SER A 168 -28.04 -67.79 -2.81
C SER A 168 -29.29 -68.20 -3.58
N GLN A 169 -29.62 -67.52 -4.68
CA GLN A 169 -30.73 -67.88 -5.56
C GLN A 169 -30.50 -69.25 -6.24
N ALA A 170 -29.31 -69.48 -6.78
CA ALA A 170 -28.96 -70.75 -7.42
C ALA A 170 -29.04 -71.94 -6.45
N ILE A 171 -28.59 -71.76 -5.20
CA ILE A 171 -28.70 -72.78 -4.16
C ILE A 171 -30.17 -73.08 -3.83
N ASN A 172 -31.01 -72.05 -3.72
CA ASN A 172 -32.43 -72.23 -3.40
C ASN A 172 -33.19 -72.93 -4.54
N GLU A 173 -32.90 -72.58 -5.80
CA GLU A 173 -33.37 -73.28 -7.00
C GLU A 173 -33.01 -74.77 -6.97
N LEU A 174 -31.73 -75.09 -6.69
CA LEU A 174 -31.27 -76.48 -6.59
C LEU A 174 -31.98 -77.25 -5.47
N LYS A 175 -32.17 -76.63 -4.31
CA LYS A 175 -32.93 -77.25 -3.19
C LYS A 175 -34.37 -77.55 -3.58
N LYS A 176 -35.05 -76.63 -4.28
CA LYS A 176 -36.43 -76.85 -4.76
C LYS A 176 -36.50 -78.00 -5.76
N LYS A 177 -35.59 -78.04 -6.74
CA LYS A 177 -35.54 -79.13 -7.73
C LYS A 177 -35.24 -80.48 -7.08
N LYS A 178 -34.35 -80.51 -6.09
CA LYS A 178 -34.08 -81.72 -5.29
C LYS A 178 -35.36 -82.22 -4.60
N HIS A 179 -36.13 -81.34 -3.97
CA HIS A 179 -37.35 -81.74 -3.27
C HIS A 179 -38.48 -82.26 -4.19
N GLN A 180 -38.47 -81.91 -5.48
CA GLN A 180 -39.42 -82.44 -6.46
C GLN A 180 -39.04 -83.83 -7.00
N LEU A 181 -37.81 -84.28 -6.74
CA LEU A 181 -37.27 -85.58 -7.19
C LEU A 181 -37.28 -86.65 -6.08
N GLU A 182 -37.60 -86.26 -4.84
CA GLU A 182 -37.81 -87.14 -3.68
C GLU A 182 -39.30 -87.41 -3.47
#